data_AF-A0A652L5D8-F1
#
_entry.id   AF-A0A652L5D8-F1
#
_cell.length_a   1.000
_cell.length_b   1.000
_cell.length_c   1.000
_cell.angle_alpha   90.00
_cell.angle_beta   90.00
_cell.angle_gamma   90.00
#
_symmetry.space_group_name_H-M   'P 1'
#
loop_
_entity.id
_entity.type
_entity.pdbx_description
1 polymer ?
#
loop_
_entity_poly.entity_id
_entity_poly.type
_entity_poly.pdbx_seq_one_letter_code
_entity_poly.pdbx_strand_id
1 'polypeptide(L)'
;MDSGKRGDEAVVTRWTPSTVHPDMWVDPDDDPRETEAEAADERGTLLECLRHFRLTIEMKCAGLDTGQMARRSVPPSTMSMLGLVRHMAEDERHFRRMAGEDSPRIYRTPEDRDGDWNGAVAHPAVVEEAWRRWRAESEATDRFIAGFPDLGTRTGEGPLREILVAQITEYARHCGHADLLRERIDGRVGQ
;
A
#
# COMPACT_ATOMS: atom_id res chain seq x y z
N MET A 1 21.59 42.93 -24.08
CA MET A 1 22.00 41.52 -23.84
C MET A 1 21.56 41.22 -22.42
N ASP A 2 20.67 40.32 -22.07
CA ASP A 2 19.80 39.36 -22.75
C ASP A 2 18.65 39.15 -21.75
N SER A 3 17.43 39.54 -22.10
CA SER A 3 16.26 39.33 -21.24
C SER A 3 15.62 38.01 -21.67
N GLY A 4 16.15 36.93 -21.10
CA GLY A 4 15.67 35.56 -21.36
C GLY A 4 14.16 35.48 -21.20
N LYS A 5 13.49 35.15 -22.30
CA LYS A 5 12.06 34.79 -22.30
C LYS A 5 11.91 33.54 -21.45
N ARG A 6 11.32 33.68 -20.25
CA ARG A 6 10.74 32.54 -19.54
C ARG A 6 9.66 31.96 -20.45
N GLY A 7 9.89 30.74 -20.91
CA GLY A 7 8.95 29.99 -21.72
C GLY A 7 7.62 29.85 -20.99
N ASP A 8 6.56 29.87 -21.78
CA ASP A 8 5.17 29.62 -21.40
C ASP A 8 5.09 28.22 -20.78
N GLU A 9 5.19 28.15 -19.45
CA GLU A 9 5.13 26.91 -18.70
C GLU A 9 3.66 26.49 -18.66
N ALA A 10 3.34 25.39 -19.35
CA ALA A 10 1.98 24.88 -19.44
C ALA A 10 1.41 24.71 -18.03
N VAL A 11 0.36 25.47 -17.73
CA VAL A 11 -0.35 25.38 -16.44
C VAL A 11 -0.77 23.94 -16.24
N VAL A 12 -0.24 23.30 -15.20
CA VAL A 12 -0.65 21.94 -14.81
C VAL A 12 -2.10 22.02 -14.34
N THR A 13 -3.03 21.71 -15.24
CA THR A 13 -4.45 21.63 -14.90
C THR A 13 -4.71 20.31 -14.17
N ARG A 14 -4.89 20.37 -12.84
CA ARG A 14 -5.47 19.25 -12.08
C ARG A 14 -6.91 18.99 -12.55
N TRP A 15 -7.27 17.72 -12.68
CA TRP A 15 -8.52 17.29 -13.33
C TRP A 15 -9.75 17.38 -12.42
N THR A 16 -9.58 17.66 -11.13
CA THR A 16 -10.65 17.59 -10.12
C THR A 16 -10.96 18.95 -9.50
N PRO A 17 -12.26 19.36 -9.45
CA PRO A 17 -12.68 20.49 -8.65
C PRO A 17 -12.67 20.11 -7.17
N SER A 18 -11.99 20.92 -6.38
CA SER A 18 -11.82 20.81 -4.93
C SER A 18 -13.14 20.61 -4.17
N THR A 19 -13.20 19.63 -3.27
CA THR A 19 -14.16 19.62 -2.14
C THR A 19 -13.67 20.57 -1.04
N VAL A 20 -14.40 20.69 0.08
CA VAL A 20 -14.13 21.63 1.18
C VAL A 20 -12.65 21.63 1.63
N HIS A 21 -11.97 20.49 1.49
CA HIS A 21 -10.52 20.36 1.51
C HIS A 21 -10.01 19.84 0.15
N PRO A 22 -9.49 20.73 -0.74
CA PRO A 22 -9.19 20.46 -2.15
C PRO A 22 -8.41 19.19 -2.48
N ASP A 23 -7.54 18.78 -1.56
CA ASP A 23 -6.52 17.77 -1.77
C ASP A 23 -6.65 16.59 -0.77
N MET A 24 -7.77 16.50 -0.05
CA MET A 24 -7.98 15.52 1.02
C MET A 24 -8.94 14.39 0.60
N TRP A 25 -8.58 13.13 0.86
CA TRP A 25 -9.30 11.91 0.45
C TRP A 25 -10.58 11.67 1.28
N VAL A 26 -10.52 11.92 2.59
CA VAL A 26 -11.66 11.98 3.52
C VAL A 26 -11.55 13.29 4.30
N ASP A 27 -12.68 13.77 4.83
CA ASP A 27 -12.66 14.78 5.87
C ASP A 27 -11.81 14.27 7.06
N PRO A 28 -10.85 15.06 7.59
CA PRO A 28 -10.04 14.64 8.72
C PRO A 28 -10.86 14.14 9.92
N ASP A 29 -12.04 14.70 10.17
CA ASP A 29 -12.90 14.31 11.28
C ASP A 29 -13.54 12.91 11.07
N ASP A 30 -13.58 12.43 9.83
CA ASP A 30 -14.14 11.14 9.42
C ASP A 30 -13.05 10.14 8.97
N ASP A 31 -11.76 10.49 9.05
CA ASP A 31 -10.67 9.66 8.54
C ASP A 31 -10.36 8.50 9.50
N PRO A 32 -10.60 7.23 9.11
CA PRO A 32 -10.40 6.08 10.00
C PRO A 32 -8.93 5.83 10.35
N ARG A 33 -8.01 6.54 9.69
CA ARG A 33 -6.58 6.51 9.98
C ARG A 33 -6.22 7.42 11.15
N GLU A 34 -6.99 8.47 11.41
CA GLU A 34 -6.79 9.33 12.55
C GLU A 34 -7.34 8.65 13.81
N THR A 35 -6.50 8.49 14.82
CA THR A 35 -6.90 7.97 16.13
C THR A 35 -6.66 9.04 17.17
N GLU A 36 -7.68 9.37 17.98
CA GLU A 36 -7.52 10.28 19.12
C GLU A 36 -6.55 9.73 20.19
N ALA A 37 -6.23 8.43 20.14
CA ALA A 37 -5.32 7.78 21.07
C ALA A 37 -3.86 8.00 20.65
N GLU A 38 -3.08 8.69 21.49
CA GLU A 38 -1.63 8.74 21.35
C GLU A 38 -1.03 7.34 21.55
N ALA A 39 -0.14 6.94 20.63
CA ALA A 39 0.62 5.71 20.80
C ALA A 39 1.50 5.82 22.06
N ALA A 40 1.25 4.93 23.04
CA ALA A 40 1.83 5.03 24.37
C ALA A 40 3.33 4.69 24.43
N ASP A 41 3.86 3.91 23.48
CA ASP A 41 5.25 3.47 23.42
C ASP A 41 5.74 3.25 21.97
N GLU A 42 7.03 2.94 21.80
CA GLU A 42 7.65 2.70 20.48
C GLU A 42 6.90 1.62 19.68
N ARG A 43 6.49 0.54 20.35
CA ARG A 43 5.76 -0.57 19.71
C ARG A 43 4.41 -0.09 19.19
N GLY A 44 3.66 0.63 20.01
CA GLY A 44 2.40 1.25 19.64
C GLY A 44 2.57 2.11 18.39
N THR A 45 3.59 2.96 18.35
CA THR A 45 3.86 3.86 17.21
C THR A 45 4.10 3.08 15.91
N LEU A 46 4.92 2.02 15.96
CA LEU A 46 5.20 1.20 14.76
C LEU A 46 3.97 0.44 14.28
N LEU A 47 3.21 -0.15 15.19
CA LEU A 47 1.99 -0.88 14.84
C LEU A 47 0.90 0.05 14.31
N GLU A 48 0.79 1.24 14.88
CA GLU A 48 -0.13 2.27 14.43
C GLU A 48 0.25 2.78 13.04
N CYS A 49 1.55 3.01 12.80
CA CYS A 49 2.05 3.36 11.47
C CYS A 49 1.75 2.27 10.41
N LEU A 50 1.93 1.00 10.76
CA LEU A 50 1.57 -0.12 9.88
C LEU A 50 0.04 -0.16 9.62
N ARG A 51 -0.78 0.00 10.66
CA ARG A 51 -2.24 0.07 10.56
C ARG A 51 -2.68 1.19 9.61
N HIS A 52 -2.11 2.39 9.80
CA HIS A 52 -2.40 3.57 8.99
C HIS A 52 -2.21 3.27 7.49
N PHE A 53 -1.06 2.71 7.09
CA PHE A 53 -0.83 2.45 5.66
C PHE A 53 -1.64 1.27 5.10
N ARG A 54 -1.96 0.25 5.91
CA ARG A 54 -2.91 -0.79 5.50
C ARG A 54 -4.28 -0.19 5.20
N LEU A 55 -4.80 0.66 6.07
CA LEU A 55 -6.06 1.38 5.84
C LEU A 55 -5.99 2.28 4.61
N THR A 56 -4.87 2.99 4.39
CA THR A 56 -4.67 3.77 3.17
C THR A 56 -4.85 2.90 1.92
N ILE A 57 -4.29 1.69 1.86
CA ILE A 57 -4.51 0.78 0.71
C ILE A 57 -6.00 0.44 0.52
N GLU A 58 -6.74 0.15 1.60
CA GLU A 58 -8.19 -0.11 1.52
C GLU A 58 -8.94 1.10 0.96
N MET A 59 -8.65 2.29 1.51
CA MET A 59 -9.24 3.54 1.10
C MET A 59 -8.95 3.84 -0.38
N LYS A 60 -7.71 3.66 -0.82
CA LYS A 60 -7.30 3.87 -2.23
C LYS A 60 -7.95 2.89 -3.19
N CYS A 61 -8.46 1.75 -2.74
CA CYS A 61 -9.22 0.82 -3.57
C CYS A 61 -10.74 1.04 -3.50
N ALA A 62 -11.24 1.79 -2.53
CA ALA A 62 -12.67 1.96 -2.30
C ALA A 62 -13.38 2.56 -3.53
N GLY A 63 -14.54 2.00 -3.87
CA GLY A 63 -15.38 2.46 -4.97
C GLY A 63 -14.85 2.14 -6.37
N LEU A 64 -13.79 1.35 -6.52
CA LEU A 64 -13.30 0.89 -7.82
C LEU A 64 -14.02 -0.39 -8.25
N ASP A 65 -14.42 -0.46 -9.52
CA ASP A 65 -14.88 -1.71 -10.13
C ASP A 65 -13.70 -2.65 -10.49
N THR A 66 -14.00 -3.87 -10.94
CA THR A 66 -12.98 -4.87 -11.28
C THR A 66 -12.06 -4.44 -12.43
N GLY A 67 -12.58 -3.69 -13.39
CA GLY A 67 -11.81 -3.16 -14.51
C GLY A 67 -10.85 -2.06 -14.07
N GLN A 68 -11.31 -1.14 -13.22
CA GLN A 68 -10.49 -0.10 -12.61
C GLN A 68 -9.43 -0.68 -11.68
N MET A 69 -9.79 -1.67 -10.85
CA MET A 69 -8.85 -2.39 -9.99
C MET A 69 -7.70 -3.01 -10.79
N ALA A 70 -7.99 -3.64 -11.93
CA ALA A 70 -6.98 -4.27 -12.78
C ALA A 70 -6.26 -3.32 -13.76
N ARG A 71 -6.69 -2.05 -13.85
CA ARG A 71 -6.18 -1.11 -14.84
C ARG A 71 -4.73 -0.72 -14.55
N ARG A 72 -3.87 -0.84 -15.56
CA ARG A 72 -2.49 -0.33 -15.55
C ARG A 72 -2.46 1.13 -16.01
N SER A 73 -2.80 2.05 -15.09
CA SER A 73 -3.19 3.42 -15.43
C SER A 73 -2.02 4.40 -15.68
N VAL A 74 -0.78 4.02 -15.34
CA VAL A 74 0.42 4.86 -15.45
C VAL A 74 1.49 4.18 -16.33
N PRO A 75 1.43 4.26 -17.68
CA PRO A 75 2.50 3.75 -18.53
C PRO A 75 3.84 4.48 -18.28
N PRO A 76 5.00 3.80 -18.39
CA PRO A 76 5.18 2.42 -18.83
C PRO A 76 5.03 1.37 -17.70
N SER A 77 4.61 1.78 -16.49
CA SER A 77 4.43 0.85 -15.38
C SER A 77 3.34 -0.19 -15.67
N THR A 78 3.58 -1.42 -15.22
CA THR A 78 2.62 -2.54 -15.31
C THR A 78 1.78 -2.70 -14.03
N MET A 79 1.95 -1.82 -13.05
CA MET A 79 1.23 -1.86 -11.78
C MET A 79 -0.25 -1.51 -11.94
N SER A 80 -1.09 -2.13 -11.12
CA SER A 80 -2.51 -1.84 -10.97
C SER A 80 -2.89 -1.87 -9.48
N MET A 81 -4.06 -1.35 -9.11
CA MET A 81 -4.54 -1.40 -7.71
C MET A 81 -4.71 -2.85 -7.22
N LEU A 82 -5.22 -3.74 -8.08
CA LEU A 82 -5.33 -5.17 -7.79
C LEU A 82 -3.95 -5.82 -7.64
N GLY A 83 -2.99 -5.45 -8.49
CA GLY A 83 -1.62 -5.90 -8.37
C GLY A 83 -0.99 -5.48 -7.04
N LEU A 84 -1.27 -4.24 -6.59
CA LEU A 84 -0.81 -3.73 -5.30
C LEU A 84 -1.37 -4.55 -4.12
N VAL A 85 -2.67 -4.85 -4.10
CA VAL A 85 -3.26 -5.67 -3.03
C VAL A 85 -2.64 -7.07 -3.01
N ARG A 86 -2.42 -7.69 -4.18
CA ARG A 86 -1.73 -8.98 -4.29
C ARG A 86 -0.28 -8.89 -3.82
N HIS A 87 0.42 -7.83 -4.21
CA HIS A 87 1.79 -7.57 -3.79
C HIS A 87 1.90 -7.41 -2.27
N MET A 88 1.02 -6.62 -1.64
CA MET A 88 1.02 -6.46 -0.19
C MET A 88 0.72 -7.76 0.54
N ALA A 89 -0.12 -8.65 -0.01
CA ALA A 89 -0.29 -9.99 0.58
C ALA A 89 1.00 -10.82 0.55
N GLU A 90 1.74 -10.78 -0.57
CA GLU A 90 3.05 -11.43 -0.68
C GLU A 90 4.06 -10.79 0.29
N ASP A 91 3.99 -9.48 0.50
CA ASP A 91 4.90 -8.73 1.37
C ASP A 91 4.66 -9.03 2.86
N GLU A 92 3.40 -9.10 3.31
CA GLU A 92 3.04 -9.60 4.65
C GLU A 92 3.64 -10.98 4.92
N ARG A 93 3.58 -11.86 3.92
CA ARG A 93 4.20 -13.19 4.02
C ARG A 93 5.73 -13.12 3.93
N HIS A 94 6.26 -12.16 3.19
CA HIS A 94 7.70 -11.92 3.10
C HIS A 94 8.26 -11.47 4.44
N PHE A 95 7.60 -10.57 5.17
CA PHE A 95 7.95 -10.18 6.53
C PHE A 95 8.14 -11.40 7.42
N ARG A 96 7.15 -12.31 7.46
CA ARG A 96 7.21 -13.52 8.30
C ARG A 96 8.37 -14.43 7.88
N ARG A 97 8.64 -14.54 6.58
CA ARG A 97 9.81 -15.26 6.06
C ARG A 97 11.14 -14.63 6.49
N MET A 98 11.27 -13.31 6.41
CA MET A 98 12.46 -12.58 6.88
C MET A 98 12.66 -12.78 8.38
N ALA A 99 11.57 -12.88 9.15
CA ALA A 99 11.59 -13.17 10.57
C ALA A 99 11.83 -14.65 10.91
N GLY A 100 12.03 -15.51 9.89
CA GLY A 100 12.44 -16.91 10.05
C GLY A 100 11.29 -17.93 10.00
N GLU A 101 10.06 -17.53 9.66
CA GLU A 101 8.96 -18.47 9.45
C GLU A 101 9.07 -19.15 8.07
N ASP A 102 8.85 -20.47 8.02
CA ASP A 102 8.77 -21.19 6.75
C ASP A 102 7.44 -20.89 6.05
N SER A 103 7.44 -19.83 5.25
CA SER A 103 6.27 -19.31 4.55
C SER A 103 6.52 -19.24 3.03
N PRO A 104 5.94 -20.17 2.24
CA PRO A 104 6.13 -20.20 0.80
C PRO A 104 5.42 -19.03 0.12
N ARG A 105 5.99 -18.58 -1.01
CA ARG A 105 5.47 -17.47 -1.81
C ARG A 105 4.03 -17.72 -2.26
N ILE A 106 3.27 -16.64 -2.41
CA ILE A 106 1.84 -16.64 -2.71
C ILE A 106 1.62 -16.64 -4.22
N TYR A 107 2.29 -15.74 -4.93
CA TYR A 107 2.06 -15.49 -6.36
C TYR A 107 3.30 -15.71 -7.22
N ARG A 108 4.50 -15.42 -6.70
CA ARG A 108 5.73 -15.46 -7.49
C ARG A 108 6.30 -16.87 -7.58
N THR A 109 6.57 -17.32 -8.81
CA THR A 109 7.22 -18.61 -9.11
C THR A 109 8.58 -18.38 -9.80
N PRO A 110 9.39 -19.44 -10.01
CA PRO A 110 10.59 -19.33 -10.83
C PRO A 110 10.31 -18.87 -12.27
N GLU A 111 9.16 -19.25 -12.83
CA GLU A 111 8.73 -18.94 -14.20
C GLU A 111 8.08 -17.57 -14.31
N ASP A 112 7.39 -17.10 -13.26
CA ASP A 112 6.75 -15.78 -13.20
C ASP A 112 7.13 -15.05 -11.90
N ARG A 113 8.18 -14.22 -12.01
CA ARG A 113 8.69 -13.43 -10.88
C ARG A 113 7.78 -12.27 -10.50
N ASP A 114 6.86 -11.88 -11.37
CA ASP A 114 5.94 -10.76 -11.20
C ASP A 114 4.49 -11.27 -11.14
N GLY A 115 4.25 -12.51 -10.70
CA GLY A 115 2.92 -13.13 -10.70
C GLY A 115 1.87 -12.41 -9.86
N ASP A 116 2.29 -11.61 -8.88
CA ASP A 116 1.45 -10.66 -8.14
C ASP A 116 0.87 -9.59 -9.08
N TRP A 117 1.64 -9.11 -10.05
CA TRP A 117 1.25 -8.11 -11.05
C TRP A 117 0.65 -8.70 -12.33
N ASN A 118 1.26 -9.75 -12.87
CA ASN A 118 0.85 -10.38 -14.12
C ASN A 118 -0.52 -11.05 -14.00
N GLY A 119 -0.81 -11.65 -12.84
CA GLY A 119 -2.10 -12.28 -12.55
C GLY A 119 -3.21 -11.33 -12.10
N ALA A 120 -2.96 -10.02 -12.02
CA ALA A 120 -3.94 -9.01 -11.61
C ALA A 120 -4.94 -8.67 -12.73
N VAL A 121 -5.79 -9.63 -13.10
CA VAL A 121 -6.76 -9.52 -14.19
C VAL A 121 -8.14 -9.04 -13.72
N ALA A 122 -8.89 -8.38 -14.61
CA ALA A 122 -10.21 -7.79 -14.34
C ALA A 122 -11.32 -8.85 -14.16
N HIS A 123 -11.26 -9.60 -13.05
CA HIS A 123 -12.23 -10.66 -12.74
C HIS A 123 -12.64 -10.61 -11.27
N PRO A 124 -13.96 -10.67 -10.93
CA PRO A 124 -14.44 -10.56 -9.55
C PRO A 124 -13.76 -11.54 -8.58
N ALA A 125 -13.68 -12.83 -8.94
CA ALA A 125 -13.04 -13.84 -8.10
C ALA A 125 -11.55 -13.56 -7.80
N VAL A 126 -10.84 -12.89 -8.71
CA VAL A 126 -9.42 -12.53 -8.50
C VAL A 126 -9.31 -11.35 -7.52
N VAL A 127 -10.22 -10.37 -7.61
CA VAL A 127 -10.30 -9.26 -6.67
C VAL A 127 -10.67 -9.76 -5.27
N GLU A 128 -11.69 -10.61 -5.17
CA GLU A 128 -12.12 -11.21 -3.90
C GLU A 128 -11.02 -12.06 -3.26
N GLU A 129 -10.33 -12.87 -4.06
CA GLU A 129 -9.21 -13.67 -3.57
C GLU A 129 -8.06 -12.78 -3.06
N ALA A 130 -7.72 -11.72 -3.78
CA ALA A 130 -6.65 -10.79 -3.38
C ALA A 130 -6.94 -10.17 -2.01
N TRP A 131 -8.16 -9.66 -1.79
CA TRP A 131 -8.58 -9.11 -0.49
C TRP A 131 -8.56 -10.16 0.61
N ARG A 132 -9.13 -11.34 0.35
CA ARG A 132 -9.16 -12.43 1.33
C ARG A 132 -7.76 -12.85 1.74
N ARG A 133 -6.83 -13.00 0.78
CA ARG A 133 -5.44 -13.35 1.06
C ARG A 133 -4.75 -12.24 1.84
N TRP A 134 -4.82 -10.99 1.37
CA TRP A 134 -4.15 -9.87 2.04
C TRP A 134 -4.59 -9.69 3.50
N ARG A 135 -5.89 -9.78 3.80
CA ARG A 135 -6.39 -9.72 5.19
C ARG A 135 -5.88 -10.89 6.04
N ALA A 136 -5.94 -12.11 5.50
CA ALA A 136 -5.46 -13.29 6.22
C ALA A 136 -3.96 -13.22 6.53
N GLU A 137 -3.15 -12.72 5.60
CA GLU A 137 -1.72 -12.52 5.81
C GLU A 137 -1.44 -11.38 6.80
N SER A 138 -2.17 -10.26 6.71
CA SER A 138 -2.06 -9.15 7.67
C SER A 138 -2.35 -9.62 9.10
N GLU A 139 -3.43 -10.37 9.31
CA GLU A 139 -3.75 -10.95 10.61
C GLU A 139 -2.69 -11.96 11.09
N ALA A 140 -2.11 -12.73 10.17
CA ALA A 140 -1.04 -13.66 10.50
C ALA A 140 0.23 -12.91 10.96
N THR A 141 0.59 -11.82 10.27
CA THR A 141 1.67 -10.92 10.67
C THR A 141 1.41 -10.30 12.03
N ASP A 142 0.19 -9.84 12.30
CA ASP A 142 -0.16 -9.23 13.60
C ASP A 142 -0.01 -10.23 14.75
N ARG A 143 -0.52 -11.46 14.56
CA ARG A 143 -0.35 -12.55 15.52
C ARG A 143 1.12 -12.91 15.71
N PHE A 144 1.90 -12.93 14.62
CA PHE A 144 3.34 -13.20 14.69
C PHE A 144 4.05 -12.15 15.53
N ILE A 145 3.83 -10.85 15.26
CA ILE A 145 4.45 -9.75 15.99
C ILE A 145 4.03 -9.80 17.48
N ALA A 146 2.76 -10.05 17.77
CA ALA A 146 2.25 -10.18 19.13
C ALA A 146 2.92 -11.30 19.94
N GLY A 147 3.48 -12.33 19.27
CA GLY A 147 4.25 -13.40 19.90
C GLY A 147 5.61 -12.96 20.46
N PHE A 148 6.09 -11.76 20.14
CA PHE A 148 7.36 -11.23 20.60
C PHE A 148 7.15 -10.07 21.58
N PRO A 149 7.51 -10.22 22.88
CA PRO A 149 7.41 -9.16 23.86
C PRO A 149 8.32 -7.96 23.54
N ASP A 150 9.54 -8.23 23.06
CA ASP A 150 10.54 -7.22 22.69
C ASP A 150 10.80 -7.25 21.18
N LEU A 151 10.54 -6.12 20.50
CA LEU A 151 10.83 -5.96 19.07
C LEU A 151 12.35 -5.94 18.77
N GLY A 152 13.20 -5.70 19.77
CA GLY A 152 14.64 -5.86 19.67
C GLY A 152 15.10 -7.31 19.53
N THR A 153 14.22 -8.29 19.75
CA THR A 153 14.55 -9.72 19.61
C THR A 153 15.03 -10.03 18.19
N ARG A 154 16.18 -10.69 18.07
CA ARG A 154 16.70 -11.14 16.78
C ARG A 154 15.93 -12.37 16.29
N THR A 155 15.37 -12.28 15.09
CA THR A 155 14.53 -13.28 14.43
C THR A 155 14.92 -13.42 12.97
N GLY A 156 15.13 -14.64 12.48
CA GLY A 156 15.55 -14.86 11.09
C GLY A 156 16.76 -14.01 10.69
N GLU A 157 16.54 -13.06 9.79
CA GLU A 157 17.59 -12.23 9.19
C GLU A 157 18.04 -11.03 10.06
N GLY A 158 17.26 -10.60 11.07
CA GLY A 158 17.58 -9.40 11.86
C GLY A 158 16.72 -9.20 13.12
N PRO A 159 16.90 -8.10 13.88
CA PRO A 159 15.96 -7.69 14.92
C PRO A 159 14.55 -7.51 14.33
N LEU A 160 13.52 -7.99 15.01
CA LEU A 160 12.13 -7.90 14.54
C LEU A 160 11.71 -6.45 14.24
N ARG A 161 12.22 -5.48 15.02
CA ARG A 161 12.05 -4.04 14.81
C ARG A 161 12.51 -3.61 13.42
N GLU A 162 13.69 -4.06 12.97
CA GLU A 162 14.23 -3.69 11.67
C GLU A 162 13.38 -4.24 10.52
N ILE A 163 12.91 -5.49 10.68
CA ILE A 163 12.04 -6.15 9.69
C ILE A 163 10.67 -5.44 9.65
N LEU A 164 10.13 -5.01 10.80
CA LEU A 164 8.87 -4.25 10.87
C LEU A 164 8.99 -2.87 10.22
N VAL A 165 10.11 -2.16 10.44
CA VAL A 165 10.37 -0.88 9.76
C VAL A 165 10.48 -1.08 8.24
N ALA A 166 11.09 -2.17 7.79
CA ALA A 166 11.12 -2.52 6.38
C ALA A 166 9.70 -2.73 5.82
N GLN A 167 8.85 -3.48 6.52
CA GLN A 167 7.44 -3.69 6.15
C GLN A 167 6.66 -2.37 6.03
N ILE A 168 6.80 -1.47 7.01
CA ILE A 168 6.17 -0.15 6.99
C ILE A 168 6.65 0.67 5.78
N THR A 169 7.94 0.57 5.46
CA THR A 169 8.55 1.28 4.32
C THR A 169 8.00 0.78 2.99
N GLU A 170 7.81 -0.54 2.84
CA GLU A 170 7.16 -1.13 1.65
C GLU A 170 5.74 -0.59 1.49
N TYR A 171 4.94 -0.61 2.56
CA TYR A 171 3.59 -0.05 2.57
C TYR A 171 3.57 1.44 2.19
N ALA A 172 4.39 2.26 2.83
CA ALA A 172 4.44 3.71 2.57
C ALA A 172 4.79 4.00 1.10
N ARG A 173 5.77 3.28 0.54
CA ARG A 173 6.15 3.40 -0.87
C ARG A 173 5.01 3.05 -1.80
N HIS A 174 4.30 1.96 -1.50
CA HIS A 174 3.20 1.47 -2.33
C HIS A 174 1.92 2.30 -2.20
N CYS A 175 1.70 2.97 -1.07
CA CYS A 175 0.66 4.00 -0.95
C CYS A 175 0.92 5.17 -1.90
N GLY A 176 2.16 5.67 -1.98
CA GLY A 176 2.51 6.72 -2.94
C GLY A 176 2.32 6.30 -4.41
N HIS A 177 2.59 5.03 -4.75
CA HIS A 177 2.25 4.50 -6.06
C HIS A 177 0.74 4.42 -6.30
N ALA A 178 -0.04 4.05 -5.27
CA ALA A 178 -1.49 3.98 -5.35
C ALA A 178 -2.11 5.35 -5.67
N ASP A 179 -1.53 6.44 -5.15
CA ASP A 179 -2.00 7.81 -5.45
C ASP A 179 -1.96 8.13 -6.94
N LEU A 180 -0.82 7.87 -7.59
CA LEU A 180 -0.67 8.12 -9.02
C LEU A 180 -1.56 7.21 -9.86
N LEU A 181 -1.69 5.93 -9.46
CA LEU A 181 -2.58 4.99 -10.14
C LEU A 181 -4.03 5.46 -10.05
N ARG A 182 -4.45 5.90 -8.88
CA ARG A 182 -5.81 6.32 -8.59
C ARG A 182 -6.18 7.63 -9.28
N GLU A 183 -5.30 8.63 -9.22
CA GLU A 183 -5.49 9.89 -9.93
C GLU A 183 -5.68 9.65 -11.44
N ARG A 184 -4.93 8.71 -12.02
CA ARG A 184 -5.10 8.33 -13.44
C ARG A 184 -6.36 7.51 -13.73
N ILE A 185 -6.99 6.90 -12.73
CA ILE A 185 -8.21 6.12 -12.89
C ILE A 185 -9.44 7.03 -12.85
N ASP A 186 -9.55 7.91 -11.85
CA ASP A 186 -10.76 8.70 -11.60
C ASP A 186 -10.50 10.15 -11.13
N GLY A 187 -9.25 10.62 -11.18
CA GLY A 187 -8.88 11.99 -10.83
C GLY A 187 -8.77 12.28 -9.33
N ARG A 188 -9.03 11.29 -8.45
CA ARG A 188 -8.83 11.47 -7.01
C ARG A 188 -7.35 11.50 -6.66
N VAL A 189 -6.94 12.52 -5.91
CA VAL A 189 -5.54 12.75 -5.52
C VAL A 189 -5.17 12.05 -4.21
N GLY A 190 -3.87 11.93 -3.98
CA GLY A 190 -3.27 11.33 -2.79
C GLY A 190 -3.54 12.09 -1.49
N GLN A 191 -3.34 11.41 -0.35
CA GLN A 191 -3.36 11.99 1.01
C GLN A 191 -2.29 11.30 1.84
#